data_AF-A0A7Y4VPK7-F1
#
_entry.id   AF-A0A7Y4VPK7-F1
#
_cell.length_a   1.000
_cell.length_b   1.000
_cell.length_c   1.000
_cell.angle_alpha   90.00
_cell.angle_beta   90.00
_cell.angle_gamma   90.00
#
_symmetry.space_group_name_H-M   'P 1'
#
loop_
_entity.id
_entity.type
_entity.pdbx_description
1 polymer ?
#
loop_
_entity_poly.entity_id
_entity_poly.type
_entity_poly.pdbx_seq_one_letter_code
_entity_poly.pdbx_strand_id
1 'polypeptide(L)'
;MPLPDRNRWSEFRETARERREIARHQFNEWINAAKQEPALIWQTPAVRYAVYIVASVIGILVIRTTIGLIQPSPKEVVPRATTANFQVICTNQGCWHHFMIERKYRFTGFPVECPTCHQISGQQAMRCDSTTCRGRLVPSTVVDGRIRCVQCGGDLGKR
;
A
#
# COMPACT_ATOMS: atom_id res chain seq x y z
N MET A 1 17.74 34.04 46.22
CA MET A 1 17.98 33.02 45.19
C MET A 1 19.21 33.45 44.38
N PRO A 2 20.33 32.71 44.41
CA PRO A 2 21.52 33.06 43.63
C PRO A 2 21.25 32.86 42.13
N LEU A 3 21.74 33.78 41.30
CA LEU A 3 21.59 33.74 39.84
C LEU A 3 22.47 32.62 39.24
N PRO A 4 21.99 31.92 38.19
CA PRO A 4 22.74 30.83 37.57
C PRO A 4 23.99 31.35 36.84
N ASP A 5 25.07 30.61 37.08
CA ASP A 5 26.45 30.80 36.65
C ASP A 5 26.58 30.88 35.11
N ARG A 6 26.65 32.11 34.57
CA ARG A 6 26.59 32.37 33.11
C ARG A 6 27.93 32.18 32.39
N ASN A 7 29.03 31.88 33.09
CA ASN A 7 30.39 31.88 32.53
C ASN A 7 30.94 30.51 32.10
N ARG A 8 30.31 29.39 32.46
CA ARG A 8 30.83 28.05 32.16
C ARG A 8 30.84 27.69 30.67
N TRP A 9 29.92 28.26 29.88
CA TRP A 9 29.80 27.97 28.44
C TRP A 9 30.81 28.72 27.58
N SER A 10 31.24 29.91 27.98
CA SER A 10 32.31 30.65 27.29
C SER A 10 33.66 29.98 27.53
N GLU A 11 33.96 29.59 28.77
CA GLU A 11 35.18 28.87 29.11
C GLU A 11 35.29 27.54 28.36
N PHE A 12 34.19 26.78 28.25
CA PHE A 12 34.15 25.55 27.46
C PHE A 12 34.39 25.81 25.96
N ARG A 13 33.87 26.90 25.41
CA ARG A 13 34.08 27.26 23.99
C ARG A 13 35.51 27.70 23.71
N GLU A 14 36.13 28.43 24.62
CA GLU A 14 37.52 28.87 24.50
C GLU A 14 38.47 27.68 24.61
N THR A 15 38.30 26.81 25.60
CA THR A 15 39.08 25.57 25.70
C THR A 15 38.85 24.63 24.51
N ALA A 16 37.64 24.57 23.96
CA ALA A 16 37.39 23.80 22.74
C ALA A 16 38.09 24.39 21.50
N ARG A 17 38.18 25.72 21.38
CA ARG A 17 38.90 26.39 20.29
C ARG A 17 40.40 26.13 20.37
N GLU A 18 40.98 26.29 21.55
CA GLU A 18 42.41 26.08 21.77
C GLU A 18 42.80 24.62 21.49
N ARG A 19 42.01 23.66 21.98
CA ARG A 19 42.22 22.23 21.67
C ARG A 19 42.07 21.92 20.18
N ARG A 20 41.17 22.62 19.48
CA ARG A 20 40.98 22.44 18.03
C ARG A 20 42.19 22.91 17.24
N GLU A 21 42.82 24.01 17.62
CA GLU A 21 44.00 24.54 16.94
C GLU A 21 45.21 23.61 17.12
N ILE A 22 45.44 23.14 18.34
CA ILE A 22 46.48 22.14 18.65
C ILE A 22 46.25 20.86 17.85
N ALA A 23 45.02 20.35 17.85
CA ALA A 23 44.67 19.15 17.09
C ALA A 23 44.87 19.34 15.58
N ARG A 24 44.59 20.54 15.05
CA ARG A 24 44.74 20.85 13.62
C ARG A 24 46.21 20.88 13.20
N HIS A 25 47.09 21.42 14.05
CA HIS A 25 48.53 21.41 13.79
C HIS A 25 49.08 19.98 13.78
N GLN A 26 48.79 19.21 14.83
CA GLN A 26 49.19 17.81 14.94
C GLN A 26 48.66 16.97 13.77
N PHE A 27 47.43 17.23 13.34
CA PHE A 27 46.82 16.55 12.20
C PHE A 27 47.52 16.88 10.88
N ASN A 28 47.86 18.15 10.65
CA ASN A 28 48.57 18.56 9.43
C ASN A 28 49.99 17.98 9.38
N GLU A 29 50.70 17.96 10.52
CA GLU A 29 52.01 17.32 10.63
C GLU A 29 51.90 15.82 10.36
N TRP A 30 50.91 15.17 10.96
CA TRP A 30 50.63 13.75 10.71
C TRP A 30 50.33 13.48 9.24
N ILE A 31 49.51 14.31 8.57
CA ILE A 31 49.24 14.19 7.13
C ILE A 31 50.52 14.32 6.30
N ASN A 32 51.38 15.29 6.63
CA ASN A 32 52.61 15.52 5.89
C ASN A 32 53.60 14.36 6.07
N ALA A 33 53.70 13.79 7.28
CA ALA A 33 54.47 12.57 7.54
C ALA A 33 53.88 11.36 6.78
N ALA A 34 52.57 11.21 6.80
CA ALA A 34 51.84 10.16 6.10
C ALA A 34 52.01 10.20 4.57
N LYS A 35 52.19 11.40 3.98
CA LYS A 35 52.50 11.54 2.55
C LYS A 35 53.90 11.04 2.19
N GLN A 36 54.86 11.16 3.10
CA GLN A 36 56.22 10.71 2.88
C GLN A 36 56.32 9.19 3.07
N GLU A 37 55.60 8.64 4.05
CA GLU A 37 55.61 7.20 4.35
C GLU A 37 54.18 6.67 4.52
N PRO A 38 53.52 6.21 3.43
CA PRO A 38 52.12 5.75 3.50
C PRO A 38 51.95 4.50 4.37
N ALA A 39 53.02 3.73 4.61
CA ALA A 39 52.98 2.56 5.48
C ALA A 39 52.76 2.92 6.96
N LEU A 40 53.18 4.12 7.40
CA LEU A 40 53.03 4.57 8.79
C LEU A 40 51.56 4.71 9.21
N ILE A 41 50.69 5.03 8.24
CA ILE A 41 49.24 5.18 8.42
C ILE A 41 48.64 3.88 8.98
N TRP A 42 49.09 2.72 8.50
CA TRP A 42 48.57 1.41 8.92
C TRP A 42 49.10 0.92 10.28
N GLN A 43 50.13 1.58 10.82
CA GLN A 43 50.68 1.27 12.14
C GLN A 43 49.96 2.02 13.27
N THR A 44 49.25 3.11 12.96
CA THR A 44 48.50 3.85 14.00
C THR A 44 47.23 3.09 14.42
N PRO A 45 47.02 2.86 15.73
CA PRO A 45 45.87 2.12 16.22
C PRO A 45 44.54 2.81 15.86
N ALA A 46 44.52 4.15 15.88
CA ALA A 46 43.35 4.94 15.50
C ALA A 46 42.85 4.63 14.09
N VAL A 47 43.76 4.50 13.11
CA VAL A 47 43.39 4.19 11.73
C VAL A 47 42.86 2.76 11.62
N ARG A 48 43.47 1.80 12.31
CA ARG A 48 42.97 0.41 12.33
C ARG A 48 41.55 0.33 12.85
N TYR A 49 41.25 1.00 13.96
CA TYR A 49 39.88 1.04 14.50
C TYR A 49 38.90 1.73 13.54
N ALA A 50 39.30 2.84 12.92
CA ALA A 50 38.47 3.50 11.91
C ALA A 50 38.16 2.57 10.73
N VAL A 51 39.14 1.83 10.23
CA VAL A 51 38.96 0.84 9.15
C VAL A 51 38.03 -0.28 9.58
N TYR A 52 38.17 -0.82 10.80
CA TYR A 52 37.27 -1.86 11.30
C TYR A 52 35.83 -1.38 11.45
N ILE A 53 35.61 -0.14 11.92
CA ILE A 53 34.27 0.46 12.02
C ILE A 53 33.67 0.59 10.62
N VAL A 54 34.40 1.15 9.66
CA VAL A 54 33.93 1.31 8.28
C VAL A 54 33.61 -0.04 7.64
N ALA A 55 34.50 -1.03 7.77
CA ALA A 55 34.29 -2.38 7.25
C ALA A 55 33.07 -3.05 7.89
N SER A 56 32.83 -2.85 9.19
CA SER A 56 31.67 -3.38 9.90
C SER A 56 30.37 -2.75 9.40
N VAL A 57 30.34 -1.43 9.21
CA VAL A 57 29.17 -0.72 8.66
C VAL A 57 28.86 -1.20 7.24
N ILE A 58 29.88 -1.34 6.39
CA ILE A 58 29.73 -1.88 5.03
C ILE A 58 29.18 -3.32 5.08
N GLY A 59 29.72 -4.18 5.95
CA GLY A 59 29.24 -5.54 6.13
C GLY A 59 27.76 -5.60 6.51
N ILE A 60 27.32 -4.76 7.44
CA ILE A 60 25.90 -4.66 7.84
C ILE A 60 25.01 -4.20 6.67
N LEU A 61 25.48 -3.22 5.89
CA LEU A 61 24.74 -2.75 4.71
C LEU A 61 24.59 -3.86 3.66
N VAL A 62 25.68 -4.58 3.37
CA VAL A 62 25.64 -5.72 2.43
C VAL A 62 24.66 -6.79 2.92
N ILE A 63 24.71 -7.18 4.20
CA ILE A 63 23.78 -8.14 4.80
C ILE A 63 22.32 -7.68 4.66
N ARG A 64 22.03 -6.39 4.91
CA ARG A 64 20.67 -5.86 4.73
C ARG A 64 20.20 -5.93 3.29
N THR A 65 21.07 -5.60 2.34
CA THR A 65 20.72 -5.66 0.92
C THR A 65 20.44 -7.08 0.44
N THR A 66 21.19 -8.08 0.92
CA THR A 66 20.98 -9.48 0.53
C THR A 66 19.72 -10.07 1.16
N ILE A 67 19.38 -9.71 2.40
CA ILE A 67 18.13 -10.16 3.03
C ILE A 67 16.89 -9.58 2.30
N GLY A 68 16.95 -8.32 1.87
CA GLY A 68 15.86 -7.68 1.11
C GLY A 68 15.61 -8.31 -0.27
N LEU A 69 16.62 -8.93 -0.87
CA LEU A 69 16.51 -9.67 -2.14
C LEU A 69 15.85 -11.05 -1.99
N ILE A 70 15.92 -11.65 -0.80
CA ILE A 70 15.39 -13.01 -0.53
C ILE A 70 13.96 -12.95 0.00
N GLN A 71 13.52 -11.82 0.56
CA GLN A 71 12.12 -11.69 0.96
C GLN A 71 11.23 -11.66 -0.28
N PRO A 72 10.38 -12.68 -0.51
CA PRO A 72 9.39 -12.59 -1.57
C PRO A 72 8.51 -11.38 -1.27
N SER A 73 8.30 -10.51 -2.26
CA SER A 73 7.35 -9.40 -2.14
C SER A 73 6.08 -9.94 -1.49
N PRO A 74 5.61 -9.34 -0.39
CA PRO A 74 4.39 -9.79 0.26
C PRO A 74 3.32 -9.85 -0.83
N LYS A 75 2.74 -11.04 -1.03
CA LYS A 75 1.69 -11.23 -2.04
C LYS A 75 0.63 -10.20 -1.70
N GLU A 76 0.48 -9.22 -2.57
CA GLU A 76 -0.53 -8.18 -2.44
C GLU A 76 -1.87 -8.91 -2.48
N VAL A 77 -2.46 -9.13 -1.30
CA VAL A 77 -3.78 -9.70 -1.18
C VAL A 77 -4.70 -8.58 -1.61
N VAL A 78 -4.89 -8.41 -2.92
CA VAL A 78 -5.89 -7.50 -3.47
C VAL A 78 -7.19 -7.91 -2.80
N PRO A 79 -7.77 -7.08 -1.90
CA PRO A 79 -9.01 -7.44 -1.25
C PRO A 79 -10.03 -7.55 -2.37
N ARG A 80 -10.46 -8.78 -2.66
CA ARG A 80 -11.47 -9.02 -3.68
C ARG A 80 -12.75 -8.41 -3.13
N ALA A 81 -13.06 -7.19 -3.54
CA ALA A 81 -14.31 -6.52 -3.18
C ALA A 81 -15.44 -7.49 -3.54
N THR A 82 -16.09 -8.06 -2.54
CA THR A 82 -17.17 -9.03 -2.75
C THR A 82 -18.52 -8.33 -2.81
N THR A 83 -18.61 -7.09 -2.30
CA THR A 83 -19.81 -6.26 -2.26
C THR A 83 -19.66 -5.01 -3.14
N ALA A 84 -20.79 -4.55 -3.67
CA ALA A 84 -20.93 -3.31 -4.42
C ALA A 84 -22.26 -2.65 -4.03
N ASN A 85 -22.28 -1.32 -4.12
CA ASN A 85 -23.49 -0.52 -3.98
C ASN A 85 -24.16 -0.38 -5.35
N PHE A 86 -25.40 -0.83 -5.45
CA PHE A 86 -26.21 -0.69 -6.66
C PHE A 86 -27.25 0.39 -6.44
N GLN A 87 -27.32 1.34 -7.37
CA GLN A 87 -28.42 2.29 -7.44
C GLN A 87 -29.57 1.66 -8.21
N VAL A 88 -30.73 1.52 -7.55
CA VAL A 88 -31.93 0.91 -8.11
C VAL A 88 -33.01 1.99 -8.22
N ILE A 89 -33.73 1.97 -9.34
CA ILE A 89 -34.86 2.87 -9.61
C ILE A 89 -36.12 2.01 -9.72
N CYS A 90 -37.16 2.36 -8.97
CA CYS A 90 -38.44 1.68 -9.05
C CYS A 90 -39.06 1.88 -10.46
N THR A 91 -39.46 0.78 -11.11
CA THR A 91 -40.08 0.79 -12.45
C THR A 91 -41.57 1.19 -12.44
N ASN A 92 -42.17 1.36 -11.27
CA ASN A 92 -43.55 1.81 -11.14
C ASN A 92 -43.66 3.28 -11.55
N GLN A 93 -44.49 3.56 -12.56
CA GLN A 93 -44.73 4.90 -13.10
C GLN A 93 -45.27 5.91 -12.07
N GLY A 94 -45.82 5.46 -10.94
CA GLY A 94 -46.30 6.32 -9.86
C GLY A 94 -45.32 6.51 -8.69
N CYS A 95 -44.24 5.74 -8.61
CA CYS A 95 -43.34 5.77 -7.45
C CYS A 95 -42.00 6.44 -7.74
N TRP A 96 -41.32 6.05 -8.84
CA TRP A 96 -39.99 6.56 -9.25
C TRP A 96 -38.93 6.64 -8.13
N HIS A 97 -39.09 5.90 -7.04
CA HIS A 97 -38.19 6.03 -5.89
C HIS A 97 -36.81 5.44 -6.22
N HIS A 98 -35.77 6.22 -5.90
CA HIS A 98 -34.37 5.84 -6.05
C HIS A 98 -33.82 5.38 -4.71
N PHE A 99 -33.24 4.18 -4.66
CA PHE A 99 -32.64 3.65 -3.44
C PHE A 99 -31.35 2.89 -3.73
N MET A 100 -30.50 2.77 -2.71
CA MET A 100 -29.22 2.06 -2.80
C MET A 100 -29.29 0.74 -2.06
N ILE A 101 -28.76 -0.31 -2.66
CA ILE A 101 -28.60 -1.61 -2.00
C ILE A 101 -27.14 -2.04 -2.01
N GLU A 102 -26.66 -2.55 -0.89
CA GLU A 102 -25.36 -3.22 -0.82
C GLU A 102 -25.57 -4.72 -1.09
N ARG A 103 -24.93 -5.23 -2.16
CA ARG A 103 -25.06 -6.64 -2.56
C ARG A 103 -23.76 -7.21 -3.09
N LYS A 104 -23.67 -8.55 -3.08
CA LYS A 104 -22.55 -9.26 -3.69
C LYS A 104 -22.56 -9.10 -5.22
N TYR A 105 -21.38 -9.04 -5.84
CA TYR A 105 -21.22 -8.97 -7.32
C TYR A 105 -21.87 -10.12 -8.10
N ARG A 106 -22.34 -11.16 -7.43
CA ARG A 106 -23.02 -12.29 -8.07
C ARG A 106 -24.46 -11.98 -8.49
N PHE A 107 -24.98 -10.77 -8.22
CA PHE A 107 -26.36 -10.34 -8.51
C PHE A 107 -27.44 -11.32 -8.01
N THR A 108 -27.10 -12.12 -7.01
CA THR A 108 -28.01 -13.07 -6.35
C THR A 108 -28.97 -12.29 -5.46
N GLY A 109 -30.28 -12.47 -5.65
CA GLY A 109 -31.32 -11.80 -4.87
C GLY A 109 -32.04 -10.64 -5.58
N PHE A 110 -31.90 -10.52 -6.90
CA PHE A 110 -32.83 -9.77 -7.73
C PHE A 110 -33.99 -10.69 -8.18
N PRO A 111 -35.21 -10.17 -8.32
CA PRO A 111 -35.58 -8.76 -8.22
C PRO A 111 -35.73 -8.25 -6.76
N VAL A 112 -35.60 -6.95 -6.54
CA VAL A 112 -35.60 -6.33 -5.20
C VAL A 112 -36.87 -5.53 -4.94
N GLU A 113 -37.43 -5.62 -3.74
CA GLU A 113 -38.64 -4.88 -3.38
C GLU A 113 -38.35 -3.39 -3.17
N CYS A 114 -39.17 -2.51 -3.73
CA CYS A 114 -39.07 -1.07 -3.50
C CYS A 114 -39.55 -0.74 -2.08
N PRO A 115 -38.76 -0.03 -1.25
CA PRO A 115 -39.12 0.25 0.13
C PRO A 115 -40.32 1.20 0.29
N THR A 116 -40.70 1.91 -0.78
CA THR A 116 -41.79 2.90 -0.75
C THR A 116 -43.12 2.32 -1.19
N CYS A 117 -43.16 1.63 -2.32
CA CYS A 117 -44.41 1.12 -2.91
C CYS A 117 -44.56 -0.39 -2.81
N HIS A 118 -43.59 -1.10 -2.21
CA HIS A 118 -43.57 -2.55 -2.04
C HIS A 118 -43.66 -3.34 -3.35
N GLN A 119 -43.47 -2.68 -4.50
CA GLN A 119 -43.43 -3.36 -5.77
C GLN A 119 -42.05 -3.90 -6.06
N ILE A 120 -42.03 -5.06 -6.71
CA ILE A 120 -40.81 -5.70 -7.18
C ILE A 120 -40.17 -4.81 -8.25
N SER A 121 -38.93 -4.41 -8.01
CA SER A 121 -38.13 -3.50 -8.82
C SER A 121 -36.80 -4.13 -9.22
N GLY A 122 -36.33 -3.78 -10.41
CA GLY A 122 -35.20 -4.45 -11.05
C GLY A 122 -35.59 -5.81 -11.65
N GLN A 123 -34.90 -6.18 -12.73
CA GLN A 123 -35.09 -7.48 -13.38
C GLN A 123 -33.92 -8.39 -13.02
N GLN A 124 -34.22 -9.65 -12.70
CA GLN A 124 -33.17 -10.66 -12.59
C GLN A 124 -32.53 -10.81 -13.98
N ALA A 125 -31.20 -10.71 -14.03
CA ALA A 125 -30.45 -11.01 -15.23
C ALA A 125 -29.84 -12.41 -15.09
N MET A 126 -30.10 -13.28 -16.05
CA MET A 126 -29.52 -14.63 -16.10
C MET A 126 -28.70 -14.79 -17.37
N ARG A 127 -27.70 -15.67 -17.30
CA ARG A 127 -26.89 -15.99 -18.48
C ARG A 127 -27.74 -16.77 -19.47
N CYS A 128 -27.83 -16.27 -20.71
CA CYS A 128 -28.52 -16.97 -21.78
C CYS A 128 -27.51 -17.50 -22.80
N ASP A 129 -27.38 -18.81 -22.87
CA ASP A 129 -26.47 -19.49 -23.80
C ASP A 129 -27.10 -19.76 -25.19
N SER A 130 -28.25 -19.14 -25.50
CA SER A 130 -28.82 -19.19 -26.84
C SER A 130 -27.86 -18.60 -27.88
N THR A 131 -27.96 -19.07 -29.13
CA THR A 131 -27.16 -18.58 -30.26
C THR A 131 -27.32 -17.07 -30.47
N THR A 132 -28.50 -16.51 -30.17
CA THR A 132 -28.81 -15.08 -30.23
C THR A 132 -28.11 -14.29 -29.12
N CYS A 133 -28.10 -14.79 -27.88
CA CYS A 133 -27.56 -14.06 -26.73
C CYS A 133 -26.08 -14.34 -26.44
N ARG A 134 -25.49 -15.39 -27.02
CA ARG A 134 -24.05 -15.73 -26.97
C ARG A 134 -23.47 -15.73 -25.54
N GLY A 135 -24.22 -16.23 -24.56
CA GLY A 135 -23.77 -16.32 -23.17
C GLY A 135 -23.74 -14.99 -22.41
N ARG A 136 -24.45 -13.96 -22.91
CA ARG A 136 -24.60 -12.68 -22.19
C ARG A 136 -25.61 -12.80 -21.05
N LEU A 137 -25.45 -11.94 -20.05
CA LEU A 137 -26.48 -11.71 -19.03
C LEU A 137 -27.62 -10.91 -19.66
N VAL A 138 -28.82 -11.46 -19.61
CA VAL A 138 -30.02 -10.87 -20.21
C VAL A 138 -31.14 -10.83 -19.17
N PRO A 139 -32.03 -9.84 -19.25
CA PRO A 139 -33.21 -9.82 -18.40
C PRO A 139 -34.06 -11.08 -18.63
N SER A 140 -34.49 -11.68 -17.53
CA SER A 140 -35.37 -12.84 -17.52
C SER A 140 -36.77 -12.48 -17.03
N THR A 141 -37.78 -13.16 -17.58
CA THR A 141 -39.17 -13.08 -17.15
C THR A 141 -39.70 -14.48 -16.85
N VAL A 142 -40.73 -14.60 -16.02
CA VAL A 142 -41.38 -15.89 -15.73
C VAL A 142 -42.68 -15.97 -16.52
N VAL A 143 -42.77 -16.95 -17.42
CA VAL A 143 -43.96 -17.25 -18.21
C VAL A 143 -44.30 -18.72 -17.99
N ASP A 144 -45.51 -19.01 -17.53
CA ASP A 144 -46.00 -20.37 -17.25
C ASP A 144 -45.08 -21.17 -16.29
N GLY A 145 -44.52 -20.50 -15.27
CA GLY A 145 -43.63 -21.13 -14.29
C GLY A 145 -42.22 -21.45 -14.81
N ARG A 146 -41.89 -21.07 -16.05
CA ARG A 146 -40.54 -21.18 -16.61
C ARG A 146 -39.89 -19.82 -16.73
N ILE A 147 -38.58 -19.77 -16.47
CA ILE A 147 -37.78 -18.57 -16.63
C ILE A 147 -37.35 -18.48 -18.08
N ARG A 148 -37.73 -17.41 -18.77
CA ARG A 148 -37.41 -17.17 -20.19
C ARG A 148 -36.64 -15.88 -20.38
N CYS A 149 -35.77 -15.87 -21.39
CA CYS A 149 -35.09 -14.67 -21.83
C CYS A 149 -36.08 -13.71 -22.50
N VAL A 150 -36.09 -12.44 -22.09
CA VAL A 150 -36.96 -11.41 -22.71
C VAL A 150 -36.54 -11.09 -24.14
N GLN A 151 -35.24 -11.19 -24.46
CA GLN A 151 -34.71 -10.82 -25.79
C GLN A 151 -34.93 -11.89 -26.86
N CYS A 152 -34.75 -13.17 -26.53
CA CYS A 152 -34.80 -14.27 -27.50
C CYS A 152 -35.84 -15.35 -27.18
N GLY A 153 -36.54 -15.27 -26.06
CA GLY A 153 -37.51 -16.28 -25.62
C GLY A 153 -36.91 -17.61 -25.17
N GLY A 154 -35.57 -17.75 -25.16
CA GLY A 154 -34.88 -18.97 -24.76
C GLY A 154 -35.18 -19.38 -23.31
N ASP A 155 -35.28 -20.69 -23.07
CA ASP A 155 -35.51 -21.27 -21.74
C ASP A 155 -34.22 -21.13 -20.89
N LEU A 156 -34.35 -20.51 -19.72
CA LEU A 156 -33.27 -20.26 -18.77
C LEU A 156 -33.37 -21.17 -17.55
N GLY A 157 -34.42 -22.00 -17.46
CA GLY A 157 -34.65 -22.94 -16.37
C GLY A 157 -36.04 -22.83 -15.75
N LYS A 158 -36.27 -23.64 -14.70
CA LYS A 158 -37.46 -23.58 -13.85
C LYS A 158 -37.15 -22.80 -12.58
N ARG A 159 -38.16 -22.09 -12.06
CA ARG A 159 -38.08 -21.38 -10.79
C ARG A 159 -38.08 -22.34 -9.60
#